data_AF-A0A942GKI5-F1
#
_entry.id   AF-A0A942GKI5-F1
#
_cell.length_a   1.000
_cell.length_b   1.000
_cell.length_c   1.000
_cell.angle_alpha   90.00
_cell.angle_beta   90.00
_cell.angle_gamma   90.00
#
_symmetry.space_group_name_H-M   'P 1'
#
loop_
_entity.id
_entity.type
_entity.pdbx_description
1 polymer ?
#
loop_
_entity_poly.entity_id
_entity_poly.type
_entity_poly.pdbx_seq_one_letter_code
_entity_poly.pdbx_strand_id
1 'polypeptide(L)'
;MKKRYSNGKTTAKAHSIKNMPSLGLDALILGGRAVIIYFLVLVMVRLMGKREVGQLSPFDFVVGVMIGSVAALPMEDAQLPFLPALVPILVLTGLEILMSTLAMHNSKIRMLIEDKPTVIISDGEIIKENMTQVRMNIDDLKQELRKSSIVDINEVEEGTLERCGTFTVIKKKEHQPLTQTDLQTTTLHNLDQVTGAYALKARTNLESLLSARGRRRPVSTEICVAHTVGTGTLSKTSASCS
;
A
#
# COMPACT_ATOMS: atom_id res chain seq x y z
N MET A 1 -24.59 -56.23 -53.72
CA MET A 1 -25.71 -55.34 -54.11
C MET A 1 -27.02 -55.89 -53.52
N LYS A 2 -27.51 -55.32 -52.40
CA LYS A 2 -28.91 -55.43 -51.92
C LYS A 2 -29.12 -54.42 -50.78
N LYS A 3 -29.81 -53.32 -51.08
CA LYS A 3 -30.37 -52.37 -50.12
C LYS A 3 -31.44 -53.06 -49.27
N ARG A 4 -31.48 -52.81 -47.96
CA ARG A 4 -32.73 -52.74 -47.19
C ARG A 4 -32.66 -51.62 -46.17
N TYR A 5 -33.35 -50.54 -46.50
CA TYR A 5 -33.96 -49.61 -45.56
C TYR A 5 -35.03 -50.39 -44.77
N SER A 6 -35.07 -50.26 -43.44
CA SER A 6 -36.20 -50.71 -42.63
C SER A 6 -36.36 -49.86 -41.38
N ASN A 7 -37.25 -48.88 -41.53
CA ASN A 7 -38.24 -48.37 -40.59
C ASN A 7 -37.82 -48.01 -39.16
N GLY A 8 -37.89 -46.70 -38.92
CA GLY A 8 -38.16 -46.13 -37.61
C GLY A 8 -39.41 -46.73 -36.97
N LYS A 9 -39.27 -47.00 -35.68
CA LYS A 9 -40.37 -47.03 -34.73
C LYS A 9 -40.04 -46.03 -33.64
N THR A 10 -40.67 -44.88 -33.78
CA THR A 10 -41.24 -44.07 -32.70
C THR A 10 -41.60 -44.94 -31.51
N THR A 11 -40.75 -44.91 -30.49
CA THR A 11 -41.18 -45.07 -29.11
C THR A 11 -40.72 -43.82 -28.38
N ALA A 12 -41.42 -42.72 -28.67
CA ALA A 12 -41.61 -41.65 -27.72
C ALA A 12 -42.36 -42.25 -26.53
N LYS A 13 -41.60 -42.99 -25.71
CA LYS A 13 -42.10 -43.58 -24.47
C LYS A 13 -42.08 -42.44 -23.47
N ALA A 14 -43.21 -41.74 -23.42
CA ALA A 14 -43.66 -40.90 -22.35
C ALA A 14 -43.61 -41.70 -21.04
N HIS A 15 -42.42 -41.86 -20.48
CA HIS A 15 -42.19 -42.48 -19.19
C HIS A 15 -41.38 -41.51 -18.34
N SER A 16 -41.99 -41.13 -17.22
CA SER A 16 -41.39 -40.37 -16.13
C SER A 16 -41.32 -38.85 -16.26
N ILE A 17 -42.44 -38.24 -16.65
CA ILE A 17 -42.86 -36.95 -16.05
C ILE A 17 -43.58 -37.27 -14.72
N LYS A 18 -42.89 -37.94 -13.78
CA LYS A 18 -43.40 -38.22 -12.44
C LYS A 18 -42.36 -38.05 -11.33
N ASN A 19 -41.34 -37.21 -11.59
CA ASN A 19 -40.31 -36.80 -10.62
C ASN A 19 -40.15 -35.26 -10.62
N MET A 20 -41.26 -34.51 -10.58
CA MET A 20 -41.23 -33.04 -10.50
C MET A 20 -41.51 -32.39 -9.12
N PRO A 21 -41.47 -33.10 -7.96
CA PRO A 21 -41.38 -32.45 -6.65
C PRO A 21 -39.97 -32.41 -6.04
N SER A 22 -38.95 -33.05 -6.63
CA SER A 22 -37.58 -33.02 -6.08
C SER A 22 -36.81 -31.75 -6.47
N LEU A 23 -37.12 -31.14 -7.62
CA LEU A 23 -36.38 -29.96 -8.12
C LEU A 23 -36.39 -28.77 -7.15
N GLY A 24 -37.50 -28.55 -6.44
CA GLY A 24 -37.62 -27.46 -5.46
C GLY A 24 -36.89 -27.75 -4.15
N LEU A 25 -36.93 -29.00 -3.67
CA LEU A 25 -36.26 -29.40 -2.44
C LEU A 25 -34.74 -29.47 -2.64
N ASP A 26 -34.29 -29.99 -3.78
CA ASP A 26 -32.88 -30.03 -4.16
C ASP A 26 -32.32 -28.60 -4.31
N ALA A 27 -33.09 -27.69 -4.93
CA ALA A 27 -32.73 -26.27 -5.02
C ALA A 27 -32.67 -25.58 -3.65
N LEU A 28 -33.60 -25.91 -2.73
CA LEU A 28 -33.59 -25.37 -1.36
C LEU A 28 -32.39 -25.88 -0.56
N ILE A 29 -32.04 -27.17 -0.70
CA ILE A 29 -30.86 -27.78 -0.08
C ILE A 29 -29.59 -27.13 -0.62
N LEU A 30 -29.50 -26.93 -1.94
CA LEU A 30 -28.36 -26.27 -2.59
C LEU A 30 -28.21 -24.82 -2.14
N GLY A 31 -29.34 -24.10 -2.05
CA GLY A 31 -29.38 -22.73 -1.53
C GLY A 31 -28.91 -22.65 -0.07
N GLY A 32 -29.32 -23.58 0.79
CA GLY A 32 -28.85 -23.65 2.18
C GLY A 32 -27.34 -23.90 2.29
N ARG A 33 -26.79 -24.81 1.47
CA ARG A 33 -25.34 -25.05 1.40
C ARG A 33 -24.57 -23.81 0.93
N ALA A 34 -25.08 -23.12 -0.08
CA ALA A 34 -24.48 -21.89 -0.59
C ALA A 34 -24.38 -20.80 0.47
N VAL A 35 -25.43 -20.61 1.28
CA VAL A 35 -25.43 -19.64 2.40
C VAL A 35 -24.38 -20.02 3.44
N ILE A 36 -24.29 -21.29 3.82
CA ILE A 36 -23.30 -21.76 4.82
C ILE A 36 -21.87 -21.55 4.29
N ILE A 37 -21.60 -21.91 3.04
CA ILE A 37 -20.28 -21.74 2.41
C ILE A 37 -19.92 -20.26 2.30
N TYR A 38 -20.87 -19.41 1.92
CA TYR A 38 -20.66 -17.96 1.88
C TYR A 38 -20.20 -17.41 3.23
N PHE A 39 -20.92 -17.74 4.32
CA PHE A 39 -20.51 -17.31 5.67
C PHE A 39 -19.17 -17.91 6.08
N LEU A 40 -18.91 -19.17 5.73
CA LEU A 40 -17.63 -19.81 6.00
C LEU A 40 -16.47 -19.08 5.31
N VAL A 41 -16.56 -18.83 4.00
CA VAL A 41 -15.54 -18.09 3.24
C VAL A 41 -15.39 -16.67 3.78
N LEU A 42 -16.49 -16.01 4.15
CA LEU A 42 -16.44 -14.67 4.74
C LEU A 42 -15.69 -14.66 6.08
N VAL A 43 -15.88 -15.68 6.93
CA VAL A 43 -15.10 -15.85 8.16
C VAL A 43 -13.63 -16.11 7.82
N MET A 44 -13.34 -16.92 6.81
CA MET A 44 -11.97 -17.22 6.39
C MET A 44 -11.22 -15.96 5.94
N VAL A 45 -11.81 -15.16 5.04
CA VAL A 45 -11.24 -13.88 4.61
C VAL A 45 -11.07 -12.92 5.78
N ARG A 46 -11.98 -12.95 6.76
CA ARG A 46 -11.86 -12.15 7.99
C ARG A 46 -10.65 -12.56 8.83
N LEU A 47 -10.39 -13.87 8.93
CA LEU A 47 -9.26 -14.44 9.69
C LEU A 47 -7.91 -14.17 9.02
N MET A 48 -7.86 -14.08 7.69
CA MET A 48 -6.66 -13.74 6.93
C MET A 48 -6.16 -12.30 7.19
N GLY A 49 -7.02 -11.43 7.75
CA GLY A 49 -6.62 -10.16 8.34
C GLY A 49 -6.57 -8.98 7.36
N LYS A 50 -6.11 -7.81 7.83
CA LYS A 50 -6.14 -6.55 7.05
C LYS A 50 -5.06 -6.46 5.97
N ARG A 51 -4.04 -7.33 6.02
CA ARG A 51 -2.89 -7.31 5.10
C ARG A 51 -3.32 -7.68 3.68
N GLU A 52 -4.22 -8.65 3.53
CA GLU A 52 -4.70 -9.08 2.22
C GLU A 52 -5.51 -8.01 1.49
N VAL A 53 -6.40 -7.29 2.18
CA VAL A 53 -7.34 -6.36 1.53
C VAL A 53 -6.64 -5.10 0.99
N GLY A 54 -5.48 -4.72 1.54
CA GLY A 54 -4.75 -3.51 1.13
C GLY A 54 -3.70 -3.73 0.03
N GLN A 55 -3.07 -4.90 0.02
CA GLN A 55 -2.06 -5.32 -0.97
C GLN A 55 -2.09 -6.84 -1.06
N LEU A 56 -2.99 -7.40 -1.88
CA LEU A 56 -3.00 -8.84 -2.13
C LEU A 56 -1.66 -9.24 -2.75
N SER A 57 -0.93 -10.15 -2.09
CA SER A 57 0.20 -10.80 -2.74
C SER A 57 -0.33 -11.60 -3.92
N PRO A 58 0.43 -11.71 -5.04
CA PRO A 58 0.08 -12.64 -6.12
C PRO A 58 -0.16 -14.07 -5.63
N PHE A 59 0.55 -14.48 -4.57
CA PHE A 59 0.35 -15.77 -3.92
C PHE A 59 -1.04 -15.90 -3.28
N ASP A 60 -1.40 -14.96 -2.40
CA ASP A 60 -2.70 -14.91 -1.72
C ASP A 60 -3.86 -14.90 -2.74
N PHE A 61 -3.67 -14.21 -3.87
CA PHE A 61 -4.65 -14.20 -4.96
C PHE A 61 -4.86 -15.59 -5.57
N VAL A 62 -3.78 -16.31 -5.87
CA VAL A 62 -3.86 -17.67 -6.42
C VAL A 62 -4.55 -18.61 -5.41
N VAL A 63 -4.20 -18.53 -4.13
CA VAL A 63 -4.81 -19.37 -3.08
C VAL A 63 -6.30 -19.03 -2.91
N GLY A 64 -6.66 -17.75 -2.92
CA GLY A 64 -8.07 -17.32 -2.85
C GLY A 64 -8.91 -17.87 -4.02
N VAL A 65 -8.37 -17.84 -5.25
CA VAL A 65 -9.03 -18.43 -6.43
C VAL A 65 -9.18 -19.95 -6.29
N MET A 66 -8.16 -20.63 -5.75
CA MET A 66 -8.21 -22.08 -5.49
C MET A 66 -9.28 -22.43 -4.44
N ILE A 67 -9.35 -21.68 -3.33
CA ILE A 67 -10.38 -21.86 -2.30
C ILE A 67 -11.77 -21.65 -2.89
N GLY A 68 -11.96 -20.59 -3.69
CA GLY A 68 -13.23 -20.34 -4.39
C GLY A 68 -13.64 -21.48 -5.31
N SER A 69 -12.67 -22.03 -6.07
CA SER A 69 -12.90 -23.15 -6.98
C SER A 69 -13.31 -24.43 -6.25
N VAL A 70 -12.65 -24.73 -5.12
CA VAL A 70 -13.00 -25.90 -4.28
C VAL A 70 -14.33 -25.70 -3.55
N ALA A 71 -14.62 -24.47 -3.12
CA ALA A 71 -15.88 -24.13 -2.46
C ALA A 71 -17.09 -24.23 -3.39
N ALA A 72 -16.92 -24.05 -4.70
CA ALA A 72 -17.99 -24.20 -5.68
C ALA A 72 -18.47 -25.66 -5.84
N LEU A 73 -17.59 -26.65 -5.65
CA LEU A 73 -17.94 -28.08 -5.84
C LEU A 73 -19.15 -28.55 -5.02
N PRO A 74 -19.22 -28.33 -3.67
CA PRO A 74 -20.42 -28.68 -2.88
C PRO A 74 -21.64 -27.80 -3.16
N MET A 75 -21.49 -26.69 -3.89
CA MET A 75 -22.58 -25.79 -4.32
C MET A 75 -23.18 -26.20 -5.66
N GLU A 76 -22.50 -27.03 -6.45
CA GLU A 76 -23.00 -27.48 -7.75
C GLU A 76 -23.67 -28.86 -7.68
N ASP A 77 -23.16 -29.77 -6.84
CA ASP A 77 -23.67 -31.13 -6.74
C ASP A 77 -24.35 -31.42 -5.40
N ALA A 78 -25.67 -31.59 -5.43
CA ALA A 78 -26.49 -31.95 -4.27
C ALA A 78 -26.20 -33.38 -3.76
N GLN A 79 -25.72 -34.27 -4.62
CA GLN A 79 -25.39 -35.67 -4.30
C GLN A 79 -24.06 -35.79 -3.55
N LEU A 80 -23.20 -34.77 -3.63
CA LEU A 80 -21.94 -34.76 -2.90
C LEU A 80 -22.22 -34.58 -1.40
N PRO A 81 -21.63 -35.42 -0.52
CA PRO A 81 -21.76 -35.25 0.91
C PRO A 81 -21.05 -33.97 1.36
N PHE A 82 -21.80 -33.08 2.03
CA PHE A 82 -21.35 -31.73 2.39
C PHE A 82 -20.20 -31.72 3.41
N LEU A 83 -20.25 -32.59 4.43
CA LEU A 83 -19.25 -32.67 5.49
C LEU A 83 -17.84 -33.01 4.97
N PRO A 84 -17.65 -34.06 4.13
CA PRO A 84 -16.37 -34.32 3.49
C PRO A 84 -15.90 -33.19 2.56
N ALA A 85 -16.83 -32.49 1.89
CA ALA A 85 -16.48 -31.39 0.99
C ALA A 85 -15.94 -30.14 1.71
N LEU A 86 -16.23 -29.98 3.01
CA LEU A 86 -15.67 -28.91 3.85
C LEU A 86 -14.20 -29.13 4.21
N VAL A 87 -13.75 -30.40 4.29
CA VAL A 87 -12.37 -30.75 4.68
C VAL A 87 -11.33 -30.04 3.80
N PRO A 88 -11.35 -30.11 2.46
CA PRO A 88 -10.36 -29.44 1.64
C PRO A 88 -10.40 -27.91 1.79
N ILE A 89 -11.58 -27.31 1.98
CA ILE A 89 -11.71 -25.86 2.19
C ILE A 89 -11.03 -25.45 3.51
N LEU A 90 -11.27 -26.20 4.58
CA LEU A 90 -10.67 -25.95 5.90
C LEU A 90 -9.16 -26.20 5.89
N VAL A 91 -8.70 -27.26 5.20
CA VAL A 91 -7.26 -27.56 5.08
C VAL A 91 -6.54 -26.49 4.28
N LEU A 92 -7.09 -26.08 3.13
CA LEU A 92 -6.50 -25.01 2.32
C LEU A 92 -6.43 -23.70 3.11
N THR A 93 -7.50 -23.34 3.80
CA THR A 93 -7.51 -22.11 4.60
C THR A 93 -6.57 -22.20 5.81
N GLY A 94 -6.54 -23.34 6.49
CA GLY A 94 -5.63 -23.56 7.62
C GLY A 94 -4.17 -23.49 7.18
N LEU A 95 -3.86 -24.05 6.00
CA LEU A 95 -2.54 -23.96 5.39
C LEU A 95 -2.19 -22.51 5.03
N GLU A 96 -3.13 -21.76 4.49
CA GLU A 96 -2.93 -20.35 4.15
C GLU A 96 -2.61 -19.50 5.38
N ILE A 97 -3.40 -19.64 6.45
CA ILE A 97 -3.16 -18.97 7.73
C ILE A 97 -1.81 -19.40 8.33
N LEU A 98 -1.48 -20.68 8.25
CA LEU A 98 -0.21 -21.23 8.71
C LEU A 98 0.97 -20.64 7.91
N MET A 99 0.86 -20.57 6.59
CA MET A 99 1.90 -20.02 5.72
C MET A 99 2.08 -18.52 5.95
N SER A 100 0.99 -17.77 6.09
CA SER A 100 0.99 -16.35 6.43
C SER A 100 1.68 -16.08 7.78
N THR A 101 1.34 -16.87 8.81
CA THR A 101 1.98 -16.74 10.14
C THR A 101 3.46 -17.17 10.12
N LEU A 102 3.82 -18.23 9.40
CA LEU A 102 5.20 -18.66 9.18
C LEU A 102 6.02 -17.59 8.44
N ALA A 103 5.46 -16.97 7.41
CA ALA A 103 6.10 -15.89 6.66
C ALA A 103 6.30 -14.63 7.52
N MET A 104 5.41 -14.36 8.49
CA MET A 104 5.62 -13.28 9.46
C MET A 104 6.76 -13.57 10.44
N HIS A 105 6.93 -14.82 10.87
CA HIS A 105 7.96 -15.16 11.86
C HIS A 105 9.33 -15.44 11.23
N ASN A 106 9.37 -15.99 10.02
CA ASN A 106 10.60 -16.42 9.37
C ASN A 106 10.83 -15.72 8.03
N SER A 107 11.81 -14.80 8.02
CA SER A 107 12.20 -14.04 6.83
C SER A 107 12.66 -14.92 5.66
N LYS A 108 13.14 -16.15 5.89
CA LYS A 108 13.53 -17.07 4.81
C LYS A 108 12.33 -17.67 4.08
N ILE A 109 11.30 -18.05 4.83
CA ILE A 109 10.02 -18.52 4.27
C ILE A 109 9.36 -17.38 3.52
N ARG A 110 9.38 -16.18 4.12
CA ARG A 110 8.93 -14.95 3.45
C ARG A 110 9.67 -14.72 2.13
N MET A 111 11.00 -14.85 2.09
CA MET A 111 11.80 -14.70 0.86
C MET A 111 11.52 -15.74 -0.23
N LEU A 112 11.03 -16.93 0.16
CA LEU A 112 10.74 -18.02 -0.77
C LEU A 112 9.36 -17.87 -1.41
N ILE A 113 8.40 -17.31 -0.66
CA ILE A 113 7.00 -17.16 -1.07
C ILE A 113 6.73 -15.76 -1.62
N GLU A 114 7.26 -14.74 -0.95
CA GLU A 114 7.16 -13.33 -1.32
C GLU A 114 8.53 -12.87 -1.85
N ASP A 115 8.55 -12.28 -3.05
CA ASP A 115 9.76 -11.68 -3.60
C ASP A 115 10.27 -10.53 -2.70
N LYS A 116 11.53 -10.11 -2.90
CA LYS A 116 12.06 -8.91 -2.26
C LYS A 116 11.67 -7.66 -3.06
N PRO A 117 11.40 -6.52 -2.40
CA PRO A 117 11.31 -5.27 -3.12
C PRO A 117 12.65 -5.00 -3.81
N THR A 118 12.59 -4.51 -5.03
CA THR A 118 13.78 -4.32 -5.87
C THR A 118 13.87 -2.85 -6.28
N VAL A 119 15.00 -2.23 -5.95
CA VAL A 119 15.29 -0.84 -6.33
C VAL A 119 15.63 -0.80 -7.82
N ILE A 120 14.85 -0.06 -8.61
CA ILE A 120 15.02 0.07 -10.06
C ILE A 120 15.73 1.37 -10.41
N ILE A 121 15.46 2.44 -9.66
CA ILE A 121 16.06 3.77 -9.85
C ILE A 121 16.73 4.19 -8.55
N SER A 122 17.97 4.68 -8.64
CA SER A 122 18.70 5.27 -7.53
C SER A 122 19.32 6.59 -7.98
N ASP A 123 18.97 7.69 -7.31
CA ASP A 123 19.43 9.05 -7.56
C ASP A 123 19.29 9.54 -9.03
N GLY A 124 18.25 9.06 -9.72
CA GLY A 124 17.98 9.38 -11.13
C GLY A 124 18.68 8.43 -12.12
N GLU A 125 19.48 7.47 -11.64
CA GLU A 125 20.11 6.45 -12.47
C GLU A 125 19.32 5.14 -12.47
N ILE A 126 19.17 4.55 -13.65
CA ILE A 126 18.48 3.27 -13.84
C ILE A 126 19.45 2.11 -13.59
N ILE A 127 19.10 1.23 -12.65
CA ILE A 127 19.86 0.01 -12.35
C ILE A 127 19.41 -1.12 -13.27
N LYS A 128 20.10 -1.29 -14.41
CA LYS A 128 19.72 -2.24 -15.46
C LYS A 128 19.75 -3.71 -15.02
N GLU A 129 20.66 -4.06 -14.12
CA GLU A 129 20.77 -5.39 -13.53
C GLU A 129 19.48 -5.77 -12.81
N ASN A 130 18.91 -4.81 -12.07
CA ASN A 130 17.69 -5.01 -11.31
C ASN A 130 16.47 -5.07 -12.24
N MET A 131 16.41 -4.24 -13.28
CA MET A 131 15.36 -4.34 -14.32
C MET A 131 15.34 -5.71 -15.00
N THR A 132 16.52 -6.28 -15.26
CA THR A 132 16.63 -7.61 -15.89
C THR A 132 16.15 -8.71 -14.94
N GLN A 133 16.44 -8.61 -13.64
CA GLN A 133 15.97 -9.55 -12.63
C GLN A 133 14.44 -9.56 -12.52
N VAL A 134 13.82 -8.38 -12.53
CA VAL A 134 12.35 -8.25 -12.44
C VAL A 134 11.64 -8.30 -13.81
N ARG A 135 12.39 -8.55 -14.89
CA ARG A 135 11.89 -8.62 -16.28
C ARG A 135 11.08 -7.38 -16.70
N MET A 136 11.49 -6.20 -16.22
CA MET A 136 10.85 -4.93 -16.55
C MET A 136 11.58 -4.25 -17.72
N ASN A 137 10.84 -3.82 -18.74
CA ASN A 137 11.40 -3.04 -19.84
C ASN A 137 11.42 -1.55 -19.52
N ILE A 138 12.20 -0.78 -20.30
CA ILE A 138 12.24 0.68 -20.20
C ILE A 138 10.87 1.31 -20.45
N ASP A 139 10.06 0.74 -21.33
CA ASP A 139 8.72 1.25 -21.61
C ASP A 139 7.76 1.06 -20.43
N ASP A 140 7.89 -0.07 -19.71
CA ASP A 140 7.13 -0.34 -18.47
C ASP A 140 7.54 0.64 -17.37
N LEU A 141 8.86 0.86 -17.19
CA LEU A 141 9.37 1.83 -16.22
C LEU A 141 8.85 3.25 -16.52
N LYS A 142 8.89 3.66 -17.79
CA LYS A 142 8.33 4.96 -18.22
C LYS A 142 6.83 5.04 -18.03
N GLN A 143 6.11 3.92 -18.17
CA GLN A 143 4.69 3.87 -17.86
C GLN A 143 4.45 4.10 -16.36
N GLU A 144 5.24 3.48 -15.49
CA GLU A 144 5.05 3.65 -14.04
C GLU A 144 5.48 5.01 -13.50
N LEU A 145 6.53 5.60 -14.07
CA LEU A 145 6.88 7.01 -13.81
C LEU A 145 5.72 7.94 -14.22
N ARG A 146 5.09 7.69 -15.37
CA ARG A 146 3.92 8.46 -15.82
C ARG A 146 2.70 8.28 -14.89
N LYS A 147 2.43 7.06 -14.40
CA LYS A 147 1.36 6.85 -13.40
C LYS A 147 1.62 7.65 -12.12
N SER A 148 2.89 7.84 -11.78
CA SER A 148 3.35 8.65 -10.65
C SER A 148 3.46 10.15 -10.95
N SER A 149 3.01 10.60 -12.13
CA SER A 149 3.12 12.01 -12.59
C SER A 149 4.56 12.53 -12.61
N ILE A 150 5.52 11.68 -12.99
CA ILE A 150 6.94 12.00 -13.15
C ILE A 150 7.30 11.84 -14.61
N VAL A 151 7.85 12.90 -15.21
CA VAL A 151 8.24 12.90 -16.63
C VAL A 151 9.76 12.78 -16.76
N ASP A 152 10.50 13.51 -15.94
CA ASP A 152 11.96 13.41 -15.88
C ASP A 152 12.40 12.45 -14.77
N ILE A 153 13.26 11.51 -15.12
CA ILE A 153 13.85 10.55 -14.19
C ILE A 153 14.80 11.23 -13.20
N ASN A 154 15.37 12.38 -13.56
CA ASN A 154 16.27 13.12 -12.67
C ASN A 154 15.55 13.66 -11.43
N GLU A 155 14.22 13.76 -11.45
CA GLU A 155 13.41 14.14 -10.26
C GLU A 155 13.34 13.01 -9.22
N VAL A 156 13.73 11.78 -9.59
CA VAL A 156 13.59 10.58 -8.76
C VAL A 156 14.82 10.38 -7.90
N GLU A 157 14.62 10.27 -6.59
CA GLU A 157 15.64 9.86 -5.64
C GLU A 157 15.70 8.33 -5.55
N GLU A 158 14.54 7.69 -5.43
CA GLU A 158 14.46 6.22 -5.37
C GLU A 158 13.18 5.74 -6.06
N GLY A 159 13.30 4.73 -6.93
CA GLY A 159 12.17 4.07 -7.55
C GLY A 159 12.21 2.58 -7.27
N THR A 160 11.27 2.08 -6.48
CA THR A 160 11.29 0.70 -5.96
C THR A 160 10.05 -0.06 -6.40
N LEU A 161 10.29 -1.24 -6.98
CA LEU A 161 9.23 -2.20 -7.30
C LEU A 161 8.92 -3.02 -6.04
N GLU A 162 7.73 -2.83 -5.50
CA GLU A 162 7.23 -3.52 -4.33
C GLU A 162 6.82 -4.96 -4.64
N ARG A 163 6.68 -5.75 -3.58
CA ARG A 163 6.37 -7.20 -3.64
C ARG A 163 4.99 -7.51 -4.20
N CYS A 164 4.06 -6.57 -4.06
CA CYS A 164 2.74 -6.63 -4.70
C CYS A 164 2.78 -6.26 -6.19
N GLY A 165 3.96 -6.03 -6.77
CA GLY A 165 4.14 -5.59 -8.16
C GLY A 165 3.84 -4.11 -8.37
N THR A 166 3.58 -3.35 -7.31
CA THR A 166 3.35 -1.90 -7.40
C THR A 166 4.67 -1.16 -7.44
N PHE A 167 4.82 -0.21 -8.37
CA PHE A 167 5.99 0.66 -8.41
C PHE A 167 5.75 1.89 -7.52
N THR A 168 6.71 2.19 -6.65
CA THR A 168 6.67 3.36 -5.77
C THR A 168 7.87 4.25 -6.04
N VAL A 169 7.68 5.56 -5.89
CA VAL A 169 8.70 6.56 -6.21
C VAL A 169 8.82 7.58 -5.11
N ILE A 170 10.07 7.86 -4.73
CA ILE A 170 10.48 8.93 -3.85
C ILE A 170 11.15 9.99 -4.73
N LYS A 171 10.62 11.21 -4.73
CA LYS A 171 11.21 12.35 -5.46
C LYS A 171 12.34 12.98 -4.65
N LYS A 172 13.33 13.58 -5.33
CA LYS A 172 14.35 14.41 -4.69
C LYS A 172 13.69 15.60 -3.97
N LYS A 173 14.29 16.07 -2.87
CA LYS A 173 13.74 17.15 -2.01
C LYS A 173 13.27 18.40 -2.78
N GLU A 174 14.02 18.80 -3.80
CA GLU A 174 13.72 19.94 -4.68
C GLU A 174 12.43 19.78 -5.50
N HIS A 175 12.01 18.54 -5.76
CA HIS A 175 10.83 18.20 -6.54
C HIS A 175 9.68 17.65 -5.67
N GLN A 176 9.85 17.63 -4.33
CA GLN A 176 8.80 17.25 -3.39
C GLN A 176 7.82 18.42 -3.16
N PRO A 177 6.52 18.13 -2.96
CA PRO A 177 5.57 19.16 -2.57
C PRO A 177 5.97 19.76 -1.21
N LEU A 178 5.89 21.08 -1.11
CA LEU A 178 6.24 21.80 0.12
C LEU A 178 5.34 21.36 1.28
N THR A 179 5.94 20.96 2.39
CA THR A 179 5.22 20.66 3.62
C THR A 179 4.97 21.96 4.40
N GLN A 180 3.91 21.99 5.22
CA GLN A 180 3.65 23.14 6.10
C GLN A 180 4.84 23.48 7.01
N THR A 181 5.57 22.46 7.46
CA THR A 181 6.79 22.60 8.26
C THR A 181 7.90 23.31 7.49
N ASP A 182 8.06 23.03 6.20
CA ASP A 182 9.09 23.65 5.35
C ASP A 182 8.81 25.14 5.19
N LEU A 183 7.54 25.50 4.96
CA LEU A 183 7.08 26.90 4.86
C LEU A 183 7.30 27.67 6.17
N GLN A 184 7.02 27.06 7.32
CA GLN A 184 7.25 27.69 8.63
C GLN A 184 8.74 27.93 8.87
N THR A 185 9.59 26.98 8.49
CA THR A 185 11.04 27.10 8.67
C THR A 185 11.61 28.23 7.79
N THR A 186 11.18 28.34 6.54
CA THR A 186 11.57 29.46 5.67
C THR A 186 11.04 30.79 6.19
N THR A 187 9.81 30.82 6.71
CA THR A 187 9.19 32.04 7.26
C THR A 187 9.92 32.52 8.52
N LEU A 188 10.24 31.62 9.45
CA LEU A 188 11.00 31.93 10.66
C LEU A 188 12.43 32.38 10.33
N HIS A 189 13.10 31.72 9.38
CA HIS A 189 14.42 32.13 8.92
C HIS A 189 14.41 33.54 8.30
N ASN A 190 13.41 33.84 7.46
CA ASN A 190 13.27 35.18 6.86
C ASN A 190 12.93 36.25 7.91
N LEU A 191 12.08 35.94 8.88
CA LEU A 191 11.76 36.83 10.01
C LEU A 191 13.00 37.11 10.86
N ASP A 192 13.83 36.11 11.11
CA ASP A 192 15.06 36.27 11.88
C ASP A 192 16.06 37.18 11.15
N GLN A 193 16.26 36.96 9.84
CA GLN A 193 17.14 37.82 9.04
C GLN A 193 16.67 39.28 9.00
N VAL A 194 15.35 39.49 8.84
CA VAL A 194 14.76 40.83 8.89
C VAL A 194 14.97 41.42 10.29
N THR A 195 14.57 40.74 11.35
CA THR A 195 14.66 41.27 12.72
C THR A 195 16.11 41.61 13.11
N GLY A 196 17.07 40.76 12.75
CA GLY A 196 18.50 41.02 12.95
C GLY A 196 19.01 42.25 12.19
N ALA A 197 18.63 42.42 10.92
CA ALA A 197 19.04 43.57 10.11
C ALA A 197 18.48 44.90 10.64
N TYR A 198 17.20 44.92 11.05
CA TYR A 198 16.58 46.12 11.62
C TYR A 198 17.14 46.44 13.02
N ALA A 199 17.43 45.43 13.85
CA ALA A 199 18.06 45.63 15.15
C ALA A 199 19.47 46.24 15.04
N LEU A 200 20.28 45.76 14.08
CA LEU A 200 21.61 46.33 13.79
C LEU A 200 21.50 47.78 13.30
N LYS A 201 20.55 48.07 12.41
CA LYS A 201 20.34 49.43 11.88
C LYS A 201 19.84 50.41 12.94
N ALA A 202 18.99 49.96 13.86
CA ALA A 202 18.57 50.75 15.01
C ALA A 202 19.76 51.07 15.92
N ARG A 203 20.65 50.10 16.15
CA ARG A 203 21.85 50.29 16.98
C ARG A 203 22.82 51.30 16.37
N THR A 204 23.12 51.21 15.08
CA THR A 204 24.02 52.16 14.40
C THR A 204 23.43 53.58 14.34
N ASN A 205 22.12 53.71 14.11
CA ASN A 205 21.43 55.01 14.20
C ASN A 205 21.45 55.58 15.61
N LEU A 206 21.31 54.75 16.65
CA LEU A 206 21.34 55.22 18.03
C LEU A 206 22.76 55.67 18.43
N GLU A 207 23.80 54.94 18.03
CA GLU A 207 25.20 55.33 18.30
C GLU A 207 25.61 56.62 17.57
N SER A 208 25.14 56.83 16.34
CA SER A 208 25.39 58.07 15.61
C SER A 208 24.69 59.28 16.26
N LEU A 209 23.49 59.08 16.81
CA LEU A 209 22.77 60.13 17.55
C LEU A 209 23.39 60.40 18.93
N LEU A 210 23.90 59.38 19.63
CA LEU A 210 24.54 59.54 20.93
C LEU A 210 25.92 60.21 20.83
N SER A 211 26.69 59.91 19.78
CA SER A 211 27.95 60.57 19.48
C SER A 211 27.76 62.05 19.10
N ALA A 212 26.68 62.40 18.39
CA ALA A 212 26.30 63.78 18.11
C ALA A 212 25.88 64.57 19.38
N ARG A 213 25.40 63.89 20.44
CA ARG A 213 24.94 64.53 21.68
C ARG A 213 26.01 64.64 22.77
N GLY A 214 27.28 64.29 22.47
CA GLY A 214 28.43 64.50 23.35
C GLY A 214 28.47 63.63 24.62
N ARG A 215 27.62 62.60 24.73
CA ARG A 215 27.50 61.78 25.95
C ARG A 215 28.39 60.54 25.86
N ARG A 216 29.65 60.65 26.32
CA ARG A 216 30.65 59.55 26.38
C ARG A 216 30.40 58.60 27.56
N ARG A 217 29.26 57.92 27.62
CA ARG A 217 29.15 56.69 28.44
C ARG A 217 28.72 55.55 27.52
N PRO A 218 29.45 54.42 27.50
CA PRO A 218 29.06 53.28 26.68
C PRO A 218 27.69 52.81 27.15
N VAL A 219 26.71 52.85 26.27
CA VAL A 219 25.38 52.33 26.56
C VAL A 219 25.43 50.84 26.24
N SER A 220 25.44 50.01 27.27
CA SER A 220 25.21 48.56 27.16
C SER A 220 23.73 48.31 26.86
N THR A 221 23.23 48.76 25.72
CA THR A 221 21.94 48.30 25.21
C THR A 221 22.18 46.97 24.50
N GLU A 222 22.23 45.89 25.28
CA GLU A 222 21.83 44.60 24.74
C GLU A 222 20.34 44.71 24.40
N ILE A 223 20.04 44.87 23.11
CA ILE A 223 18.68 44.64 22.62
C ILE A 223 18.51 43.12 22.67
N CYS A 224 17.97 42.62 23.79
CA CYS A 224 17.52 41.23 23.90
C CYS A 224 16.38 41.02 22.91
N VAL A 225 16.70 40.54 21.72
CA VAL A 225 15.71 39.96 20.80
C VAL A 225 15.38 38.59 21.39
N ALA A 226 14.25 38.50 22.08
CA ALA A 226 13.76 37.23 22.59
C ALA A 226 13.39 36.33 21.40
N HIS A 227 14.27 35.40 21.04
CA HIS A 227 13.94 34.31 20.13
C HIS A 227 12.97 33.37 20.83
N THR A 228 11.68 33.53 20.59
CA THR A 228 10.72 32.45 20.87
C THR A 228 10.86 31.41 19.76
N VAL A 229 11.81 30.49 19.93
CA VAL A 229 11.89 29.28 19.11
C VAL A 229 10.62 28.47 19.38
N GLY A 230 9.83 28.22 18.33
CA GLY A 230 8.51 27.58 18.35
C GLY A 230 8.47 26.11 18.78
N THR A 231 9.44 25.65 19.57
CA THR A 231 9.33 24.39 20.31
C THR A 231 8.73 24.73 21.66
N GLY A 232 7.61 24.11 22.04
CA GLY A 232 6.90 24.29 23.32
C GLY A 232 7.67 23.88 24.58
N THR A 233 8.98 24.07 24.59
CA THR A 233 9.90 23.84 25.70
C THR A 233 10.70 25.12 25.92
N LEU A 234 10.38 25.80 27.01
CA LEU A 234 11.16 26.91 27.59
C LEU A 234 12.57 26.42 27.94
N SER A 235 13.48 26.44 26.96
CA SER A 235 14.92 26.37 27.23
C SER A 235 15.34 27.73 27.78
N LYS A 236 15.50 27.81 29.10
CA LYS A 236 16.16 28.93 29.77
C LYS A 236 17.66 28.90 29.38
N THR A 237 18.02 29.52 28.28
CA THR A 237 19.40 29.99 28.10
C THR A 237 19.56 31.28 28.90
N SER A 238 19.97 31.12 30.16
CA SER A 238 20.54 32.20 30.96
C SER A 238 21.86 32.63 30.31
N ALA A 239 21.79 33.59 29.38
CA ALA A 239 22.95 34.42 29.09
C ALA A 239 23.14 35.32 30.32
N SER A 240 24.22 35.05 31.06
CA SER A 240 24.65 35.83 32.21
C SER A 240 24.90 37.27 31.78
N CYS A 241 23.96 38.15 32.12
CA CYS A 241 24.23 39.57 32.27
C CYS A 241 25.19 39.72 33.46
N SER A 242 26.24 40.54 33.34
CA SER A 242 27.15 40.84 34.46
C SER A 242 26.42 41.45 35.65
#